data_AF-A0A7K4MYK9-F1
#
_entry.id   AF-A0A7K4MYK9-F1
#
_cell.length_a   1.000
_cell.length_b   1.000
_cell.length_c   1.000
_cell.angle_alpha   90.00
_cell.angle_beta   90.00
_cell.angle_gamma   90.00
#
_symmetry.space_group_name_H-M   'P 1'
#
loop_
_entity.id
_entity.type
_entity.pdbx_description
1 polymer ?
#
loop_
_entity_poly.entity_id
_entity_poly.type
_entity_poly.pdbx_seq_one_letter_code
_entity_poly.pdbx_strand_id
1 'polypeptide(L)' 'DIDFYSGCRFLARCPYAIKKCKDVPMLETRDGRNVACFVDIG' A
#
# COMPACT_ATOMS: atom_id res chain seq x y z
N ASP A 1 -15.97 16.80 1.38
CA ASP A 1 -14.90 16.04 2.06
C ASP A 1 -13.79 15.72 1.08
N ILE A 2 -12.61 16.31 1.26
CA ILE A 2 -11.43 15.99 0.45
C ILE A 2 -10.86 14.70 1.02
N ASP A 3 -10.97 13.60 0.28
CA ASP A 3 -10.38 12.31 0.66
C ASP A 3 -8.84 12.41 0.67
N PHE A 4 -8.32 12.80 1.83
CA PHE A 4 -6.89 12.92 2.12
C PHE A 4 -6.15 11.56 2.06
N TYR A 5 -6.89 10.46 1.86
CA TYR A 5 -6.35 9.10 1.84
C TYR A 5 -6.41 8.45 0.45
N SER A 6 -6.35 9.24 -0.61
CA SER A 6 -6.15 8.70 -1.96
C SER A 6 -4.79 7.99 -2.04
N GLY A 7 -4.84 6.66 -2.15
CA GLY A 7 -3.66 5.82 -2.37
C GLY A 7 -3.11 5.10 -1.13
N CYS A 8 -1.92 4.53 -1.28
CA CYS A 8 -1.23 3.87 -0.19
C CYS A 8 -0.85 4.87 0.91
N ARG A 9 -1.31 4.64 2.14
CA ARG A 9 -1.04 5.50 3.32
C ARG A 9 0.45 5.63 3.67
N PHE A 10 1.30 4.77 3.10
CA PHE A 10 2.74 4.78 3.31
C PHE A 10 3.51 5.45 2.16
N LEU A 11 2.85 5.87 1.07
CA LEU A 11 3.50 6.39 -0.15
C LEU A 11 4.58 7.43 0.15
N ALA A 12 4.30 8.40 1.02
CA ALA A 12 5.23 9.50 1.33
C ALA A 12 6.49 9.09 2.10
N ARG A 13 6.51 7.90 2.73
CA ARG A 13 7.59 7.43 3.61
C ARG A 13 8.11 6.02 3.30
N CYS A 14 7.48 5.32 2.36
CA CYS A 14 7.84 3.94 2.04
C CYS A 14 9.08 3.92 1.12
N PRO A 15 10.18 3.24 1.51
CA PRO A 15 11.36 3.13 0.65
C PRO A 15 11.12 2.30 -0.62
N TYR A 16 10.08 1.47 -0.63
CA TYR A 16 9.67 0.63 -1.76
C TYR A 16 8.51 1.24 -2.58
N ALA A 17 8.25 2.54 -2.44
CA ALA A 17 7.17 3.21 -3.13
C ALA A 17 7.31 3.14 -4.66
N ILE A 18 6.28 2.63 -5.35
CA ILE A 18 6.18 2.59 -6.81
C ILE A 18 5.02 3.47 -7.30
N LYS A 19 4.96 3.76 -8.60
CA LYS A 19 3.89 4.60 -9.20
C LYS A 19 2.48 4.09 -8.87
N LYS A 20 2.30 2.78 -8.78
CA LYS A 20 1.02 2.12 -8.43
C LYS A 20 0.57 2.40 -7.00
N CYS A 21 1.48 2.77 -6.09
CA CYS A 21 1.13 3.13 -4.70
C CYS A 21 0.33 4.44 -4.58
N LYS A 22 0.07 5.15 -5.69
CA LYS A 22 -0.93 6.22 -5.75
C LYS A 22 -2.36 5.69 -5.64
N ASP A 23 -2.57 4.39 -5.85
CA ASP A 23 -3.83 3.69 -5.63
C ASP A 23 -3.82 2.94 -4.29
N VAL A 24 -4.99 2.54 -3.81
CA VAL A 24 -5.12 1.77 -2.57
C VAL A 24 -4.89 0.29 -2.87
N PRO A 25 -3.89 -0.36 -2.25
CA PRO A 25 -3.69 -1.80 -2.44
C PRO A 25 -4.81 -2.60 -1.79
N MET A 26 -5.15 -3.73 -2.41
CA MET A 26 -6.06 -4.70 -1.81
C MET A 26 -5.43 -5.35 -0.58
N LEU A 27 -6.26 -5.65 0.41
CA LEU A 27 -5.85 -6.42 1.57
C LEU A 27 -5.81 -7.91 1.19
N GLU A 28 -4.66 -8.53 1.44
CA GLU A 28 -4.39 -9.94 1.16
C GLU A 28 -3.82 -10.60 2.42
N THR A 29 -4.00 -11.91 2.56
CA THR A 29 -3.32 -12.68 3.62
C THR A 29 -2.09 -13.35 3.04
N ARG A 30 -0.90 -13.04 3.59
CA ARG A 30 0.40 -13.64 3.25
C ARG A 30 1.05 -14.14 4.52
N ASP A 31 1.46 -15.41 4.55
CA ASP A 31 2.09 -16.06 5.71
C ASP A 31 1.33 -15.87 7.04
N GLY A 32 0.00 -15.94 6.99
CA GLY A 32 -0.87 -15.73 8.16
C GLY A 32 -0.99 -14.28 8.63
N ARG A 33 -0.44 -13.32 7.89
CA ARG A 33 -0.52 -11.87 8.17
C ARG A 33 -1.35 -11.17 7.09
N ASN A 34 -2.08 -10.14 7.49
CA ASN A 34 -2.80 -9.31 6.54
C ASN A 34 -1.88 -8.19 6.03
N VAL A 35 -1.74 -8.11 4.72
CA VAL A 35 -0.84 -7.19 4.02
C VAL A 35 -1.61 -6.49 2.90
N ALA A 36 -1.50 -5.17 2.84
CA ALA A 36 -2.02 -4.37 1.72
C ALA A 36 -0.84 -3.67 1.05
N CYS A 37 -0.13 -4.38 0.17
CA CYS A 37 1.05 -3.89 -0.52
C CYS A 37 1.11 -4.41 -1.96
N PHE A 38 1.43 -3.54 -2.91
CA PHE A 38 1.61 -3.91 -4.32
C PHE A 38 2.96 -4.58 -4.61
N VAL A 39 3.90 -4.46 -3.68
CA VAL A 39 5.23 -5.05 -3.78
C VAL A 39 5.30 -6.21 -2.81
N ASP A 40 5.92 -7.30 -3.24
CA ASP A 40 6.23 -8.40 -2.34
C ASP A 40 7.54 -8.08 -1.63
N ILE A 41 7.44 -7.90 -0.31
CA ILE A 41 8.56 -7.55 0.57
C ILE A 41 8.65 -8.74 1.51
N GLY A 42 9.60 -9.64 1.22
CA GLY A 42 9.80 -10.88 1.98
C GLY A 42 10.19 -10.66 3.43
#